data_AF-A0A812LPH3-F1
#
_entry.id   AF-A0A812LPH3-F1
#
_cell.length_a   1.000
_cell.length_b   1.000
_cell.length_c   1.000
_cell.angle_alpha   90.00
_cell.angle_beta   90.00
_cell.angle_gamma   90.00
#
_symmetry.space_group_name_H-M   'P 1'
#
loop_
_entity.id
_entity.type
_entity.pdbx_description
1 polymer ?
#
loop_
_entity_poly.entity_id
_entity_poly.type
_entity_poly.pdbx_seq_one_letter_code
_entity_poly.pdbx_strand_id
1 'polypeptide(L)'
;MCFFLNLGTAIKATVAAVILSEIVVAFLPDPSLSVMYFAVMDIPMLAFLLAFFFGHRLTCGLWCPNLWVDRLCVHQTDPLYKSKGIEGLPTFVACSSQLLMLWDQTYFDRLWCMLELSIFVKCRGLKGLRFVPLWLPPWLLGQMLFAYIGSRLLAIAVACAPDSGINDTATYRAVYGDTFQWGVQRCLSYLRDCQSYLVFLVPSVVISVVFMPRKIEGHKLMLENMRLFDIRDAKCALESDRRTIQMQVAELFDGLEEPTVSVALDTESTCESWDDEVALLHSYDPVLSHANRLAARAATGCPDLEACLKSFNEYIRTELSKAIVEEFGSELDLPWAICALTCLPHTLGFIGLSWAGRPLFDKLGFESLGQYLIITMLQYCSLGVLFLPVAHPILLRVMNWLAAGPAVLSSIAAFGMGVLTYSFLLYFDTFAAGAVEAFGLTMHPAFLFAYLLSLSLIAFIHFQLFGRPRWQVQRKIPADAED
;
A
#
# COMPACT_ATOMS: atom_id res chain seq x y z
N MET A 1 11.72 4.39 2.83
CA MET A 1 12.71 4.07 1.78
C MET A 1 12.49 2.71 1.13
N CYS A 2 12.72 1.57 1.81
CA CYS A 2 12.58 0.23 1.18
C CYS A 2 11.23 0.00 0.49
N PHE A 3 10.13 0.41 1.13
CA PHE A 3 8.78 0.33 0.55
C PHE A 3 8.69 1.05 -0.81
N PHE A 4 9.26 2.25 -0.92
CA PHE A 4 9.22 3.02 -2.17
C PHE A 4 10.14 2.41 -3.24
N LEU A 5 11.37 2.04 -2.87
CA LEU A 5 12.40 1.60 -3.81
C LEU A 5 12.18 0.17 -4.32
N ASN A 6 11.72 -0.73 -3.45
CA ASN A 6 11.85 -2.17 -3.67
C ASN A 6 10.52 -2.91 -3.77
N LEU A 7 9.38 -2.30 -3.43
CA LEU A 7 8.09 -3.01 -3.41
C LEU A 7 7.75 -3.63 -4.77
N GLY A 8 7.93 -2.87 -5.87
CA GLY A 8 7.70 -3.39 -7.22
C GLY A 8 8.62 -4.56 -7.57
N THR A 9 9.90 -4.49 -7.19
CA THR A 9 10.87 -5.57 -7.37
C THR A 9 10.50 -6.79 -6.52
N ALA A 10 10.03 -6.59 -5.29
CA ALA A 10 9.58 -7.66 -4.40
C ALA A 10 8.38 -8.42 -4.97
N ILE A 11 7.39 -7.70 -5.52
CA ILE A 11 6.24 -8.30 -6.19
C ILE A 11 6.71 -9.14 -7.40
N LYS A 12 7.57 -8.59 -8.26
CA LYS A 12 8.10 -9.31 -9.44
C LYS A 12 8.89 -10.55 -9.04
N ALA A 13 9.77 -10.44 -8.04
CA ALA A 13 10.56 -11.56 -7.54
C ALA A 13 9.67 -12.67 -6.96
N THR A 14 8.60 -12.29 -6.25
CA THR A 14 7.61 -13.24 -5.73
C THR A 14 6.88 -13.95 -6.86
N VAL A 15 6.38 -13.22 -7.86
CA VAL A 15 5.67 -13.82 -9.00
C VAL A 15 6.58 -14.80 -9.74
N ALA A 16 7.85 -14.44 -9.98
CA ALA A 16 8.82 -15.34 -10.60
C ALA A 16 9.06 -16.59 -9.73
N ALA A 17 9.20 -16.43 -8.41
CA ALA A 17 9.38 -17.53 -7.48
C ALA A 17 8.15 -18.45 -7.41
N VAL A 18 6.93 -17.90 -7.43
CA VAL A 18 5.68 -18.67 -7.49
C VAL A 18 5.66 -19.50 -8.78
N ILE A 19 5.84 -18.88 -9.95
CA ILE A 19 5.83 -19.59 -11.23
C ILE A 19 6.85 -20.72 -11.25
N LEU A 20 8.07 -20.47 -10.78
CA LEU A 20 9.10 -21.50 -10.70
C LEU A 20 8.73 -22.63 -9.72
N SER A 21 8.16 -22.28 -8.57
CA SER A 21 7.76 -23.26 -7.54
C SER A 21 6.62 -24.15 -8.03
N GLU A 22 5.62 -23.58 -8.71
CA GLU A 22 4.52 -24.33 -9.34
C GLU A 22 5.05 -25.32 -10.39
N ILE A 23 5.99 -24.88 -11.24
CA ILE A 23 6.64 -25.76 -12.23
C ILE A 23 7.37 -26.90 -11.51
N VAL A 24 8.19 -26.60 -10.50
CA VAL A 24 8.95 -27.62 -9.77
C VAL A 24 8.03 -28.63 -9.10
N VAL A 25 7.01 -28.15 -8.38
CA VAL A 25 6.07 -28.99 -7.64
C VAL A 25 5.27 -29.91 -8.55
N ALA A 26 4.93 -29.48 -9.77
CA ALA A 26 4.25 -30.31 -10.76
C ALA A 26 5.05 -31.57 -11.15
N PHE A 27 6.38 -31.56 -11.03
CA PHE A 27 7.24 -32.70 -11.34
C PHE A 27 7.67 -33.52 -10.11
N LEU A 28 7.38 -33.07 -8.89
CA LEU A 28 7.75 -33.81 -7.68
C LEU A 28 6.76 -34.94 -7.39
N PRO A 29 7.21 -36.20 -7.16
CA PRO A 29 6.34 -37.31 -6.76
C PRO A 29 5.98 -37.22 -5.27
N ASP A 30 4.67 -37.29 -5.00
CA ASP A 30 3.96 -37.12 -3.71
C ASP A 30 4.75 -36.60 -2.49
N PRO A 31 5.25 -35.33 -2.49
CA PRO A 31 5.93 -34.79 -1.34
C PRO A 31 4.98 -34.54 -0.17
N SER A 32 5.55 -34.62 1.02
CA SER A 32 4.87 -34.23 2.26
C SER A 32 4.34 -32.78 2.21
N LEU A 33 3.31 -32.53 3.02
CA LEU A 33 2.74 -31.19 3.23
C LEU A 33 3.80 -30.13 3.55
N SER A 34 4.80 -30.49 4.35
CA SER A 34 5.91 -29.59 4.71
C SER A 34 6.72 -29.16 3.49
N VAL A 35 7.01 -30.09 2.56
CA VAL A 35 7.74 -29.78 1.32
C VAL A 35 6.91 -28.91 0.40
N MET A 36 5.59 -29.14 0.31
CA MET A 36 4.68 -28.30 -0.47
C MET A 36 4.66 -26.86 0.03
N TYR A 37 4.49 -26.67 1.34
CA TYR A 37 4.50 -25.32 1.94
C TYR A 37 5.86 -24.64 1.80
N PHE A 38 6.96 -25.40 1.91
CA PHE A 38 8.29 -24.86 1.69
C PHE A 38 8.45 -24.34 0.25
N ALA A 39 8.09 -25.16 -0.74
CA ALA A 39 8.21 -24.78 -2.15
C ALA A 39 7.25 -23.64 -2.53
N VAL A 40 5.96 -23.78 -2.24
CA VAL A 40 4.91 -22.87 -2.75
C VAL A 40 4.78 -21.59 -1.94
N MET A 41 5.11 -21.60 -0.65
CA MET A 41 4.93 -20.45 0.24
C MET A 41 6.26 -19.89 0.74
N ASP A 42 7.12 -20.69 1.39
CA ASP A 42 8.35 -20.12 2.00
C ASP A 42 9.30 -19.53 0.97
N ILE A 43 9.57 -20.23 -0.13
CA ILE A 43 10.51 -19.74 -1.14
C ILE A 43 10.02 -18.42 -1.74
N PRO A 44 8.75 -18.28 -2.20
CA PRO A 44 8.24 -16.99 -2.66
C PRO A 44 8.21 -15.90 -1.58
N MET A 45 7.89 -16.24 -0.34
CA MET A 45 7.89 -15.27 0.76
C MET A 45 9.31 -14.80 1.13
N LEU A 46 10.28 -15.71 1.08
CA LEU A 46 11.70 -15.37 1.25
C LEU A 46 12.17 -14.48 0.10
N ALA A 47 11.81 -14.81 -1.14
CA ALA A 47 12.11 -13.98 -2.31
C ALA A 47 11.50 -12.58 -2.16
N PHE A 48 10.25 -12.47 -1.70
CA PHE A 48 9.59 -11.21 -1.38
C PHE A 48 10.43 -10.41 -0.37
N LEU A 49 10.78 -11.00 0.79
CA LEU A 49 11.48 -10.31 1.87
C LEU A 49 12.90 -9.88 1.44
N LEU A 50 13.64 -10.76 0.77
CA LEU A 50 14.98 -10.45 0.26
C LEU A 50 14.92 -9.30 -0.74
N ALA A 51 13.99 -9.35 -1.69
CA ALA A 51 13.82 -8.25 -2.64
C ALA A 51 13.29 -6.98 -1.98
N PHE A 52 12.38 -7.05 -0.99
CA PHE A 52 11.84 -5.88 -0.30
C PHE A 52 12.91 -5.13 0.49
N PHE A 53 13.75 -5.84 1.24
CA PHE A 53 14.80 -5.21 2.05
C PHE A 53 16.06 -4.89 1.25
N PHE A 54 16.45 -5.75 0.30
CA PHE A 54 17.74 -5.68 -0.38
C PHE A 54 17.65 -5.49 -1.89
N GLY A 55 16.46 -5.35 -2.48
CA GLY A 55 16.25 -5.27 -3.93
C GLY A 55 17.16 -4.24 -4.60
N HIS A 56 17.24 -3.04 -4.05
CA HIS A 56 18.14 -1.98 -4.51
C HIS A 56 19.63 -2.36 -4.58
N ARG A 57 20.09 -3.26 -3.70
CA ARG A 57 21.46 -3.78 -3.72
C ARG A 57 21.58 -4.99 -4.65
N LEU A 58 20.59 -5.87 -4.65
CA LEU A 58 20.57 -7.09 -5.46
C LEU A 58 20.49 -6.78 -6.96
N THR A 59 19.88 -5.66 -7.34
CA THR A 59 19.89 -5.17 -8.72
C THR A 59 21.14 -4.36 -9.07
N CYS A 60 22.17 -4.34 -8.21
CA CYS A 60 23.39 -3.55 -8.37
C CYS A 60 23.13 -2.06 -8.70
N GLY A 61 22.01 -1.51 -8.22
CA GLY A 61 21.60 -0.14 -8.54
C GLY A 61 21.07 0.08 -9.96
N LEU A 62 21.08 -0.92 -10.85
CA LEU A 62 20.59 -0.79 -12.24
C LEU A 62 19.14 -0.29 -12.32
N TRP A 63 18.33 -0.58 -11.30
CA TRP A 63 16.88 -0.31 -11.27
C TRP A 63 16.53 0.70 -10.17
N CYS A 64 17.54 1.31 -9.55
CA CYS A 64 17.33 2.28 -8.48
C CYS A 64 17.48 3.71 -8.96
N PRO A 65 16.59 4.62 -8.51
CA PRO A 65 16.79 6.04 -8.76
C PRO A 65 18.05 6.52 -8.03
N ASN A 66 18.71 7.52 -8.60
CA ASN A 66 19.69 8.31 -7.85
C ASN A 66 18.96 9.04 -6.73
N LEU A 67 19.42 8.84 -5.49
CA LEU A 67 18.81 9.43 -4.30
C LEU A 67 19.71 10.49 -3.73
N TRP A 68 19.13 11.66 -3.48
CA TRP A 68 19.73 12.67 -2.64
C TRP A 68 19.08 12.59 -1.26
N VAL A 69 19.89 12.40 -0.22
CA VAL A 69 19.44 12.35 1.17
C VAL A 69 20.34 13.28 1.95
N ASP A 70 19.76 14.33 2.50
CA ASP A 70 20.43 15.40 3.27
C ASP A 70 21.57 14.88 4.16
N ARG A 71 21.29 13.91 5.02
CA ARG A 71 22.23 13.37 6.01
C ARG A 71 23.37 12.55 5.40
N LEU A 72 23.18 12.02 4.19
CA LEU A 72 24.17 11.21 3.47
C LEU A 72 24.98 12.06 2.48
N CYS A 73 24.37 13.10 1.91
CA CYS A 73 24.97 13.93 0.86
C CYS A 73 25.61 15.20 1.41
N VAL A 74 25.14 15.73 2.53
CA VAL A 74 25.73 16.89 3.21
C VAL A 74 26.75 16.42 4.22
N HIS A 75 27.93 17.03 4.21
CA HIS A 75 28.99 16.72 5.17
C HIS A 75 28.52 17.01 6.60
N GLN A 76 28.58 16.02 7.49
CA GLN A 76 27.97 16.13 8.83
C GLN A 76 28.93 16.66 9.91
N THR A 77 30.25 16.54 9.70
CA THR A 77 31.28 16.82 10.72
C THR A 77 32.03 18.13 10.48
N ASP A 78 32.52 18.34 9.26
CA ASP A 78 33.19 19.58 8.85
C ASP A 78 32.15 20.71 8.63
N PRO A 79 32.24 21.82 9.40
CA PRO A 79 31.28 22.92 9.33
C PRO A 79 31.32 23.68 8.00
N LEU A 80 32.47 23.76 7.33
CA LEU A 80 32.61 24.49 6.07
C LEU A 80 31.92 23.74 4.93
N TYR A 81 32.18 22.44 4.79
CA TYR A 81 31.50 21.61 3.79
C TYR A 81 30.01 21.41 4.13
N LYS A 82 29.65 21.40 5.42
CA LYS A 82 28.25 21.38 5.85
C LYS A 82 27.52 22.62 5.37
N SER A 83 28.10 23.80 5.59
CA SER A 83 27.53 25.08 5.14
C SER A 83 27.31 25.10 3.63
N LYS A 84 28.35 24.73 2.85
CA LYS A 84 28.25 24.64 1.38
C LYS A 84 27.18 23.64 0.92
N GLY A 85 27.07 22.50 1.61
CA GLY A 85 26.06 21.50 1.31
C GLY A 85 24.63 21.95 1.60
N ILE A 86 24.41 22.71 2.69
CA ILE A 86 23.12 23.31 3.03
C ILE A 86 22.75 24.39 2.01
N GLU A 87 23.72 25.22 1.60
CA GLU A 87 23.51 26.28 0.60
C GLU A 87 23.11 25.71 -0.77
N GLY A 88 23.65 24.56 -1.17
CA GLY A 88 23.29 23.88 -2.42
C GLY A 88 21.96 23.11 -2.39
N LEU A 89 21.33 22.93 -1.23
CA LEU A 89 20.12 22.12 -1.05
C LEU A 89 18.97 22.55 -1.99
N PRO A 90 18.64 23.85 -2.13
CA PRO A 90 17.58 24.30 -3.04
C PRO A 90 17.79 23.84 -4.49
N THR A 91 19.04 23.84 -4.98
CA THR A 91 19.38 23.39 -6.33
C THR A 91 19.12 21.90 -6.50
N PHE A 92 19.52 21.07 -5.54
CA PHE A 92 19.27 19.63 -5.61
C PHE A 92 17.77 19.32 -5.65
N VAL A 93 16.96 20.02 -4.86
CA VAL A 93 15.50 19.88 -4.85
C VAL A 93 14.91 20.31 -6.20
N ALA A 94 15.31 21.47 -6.73
CA ALA A 94 14.81 21.97 -8.02
C ALA A 94 15.18 21.05 -9.20
N CYS A 95 16.39 20.48 -9.17
CA CYS A 95 16.87 19.56 -10.20
C CYS A 95 16.28 18.16 -10.08
N SER A 96 15.76 17.77 -8.91
CA SER A 96 15.20 16.43 -8.69
C SER A 96 13.98 16.17 -9.59
N SER A 97 13.87 14.93 -10.10
CA SER A 97 12.71 14.51 -10.90
C SER A 97 11.51 14.09 -10.05
N GLN A 98 11.76 13.69 -8.79
CA GLN A 98 10.76 13.27 -7.82
C GLN A 98 11.13 13.74 -6.41
N LEU A 99 10.13 14.07 -5.60
CA LEU A 99 10.29 14.34 -4.17
C LEU A 99 9.51 13.30 -3.37
N LEU A 100 10.21 12.56 -2.51
CA LEU A 100 9.61 11.55 -1.64
C LEU A 100 9.24 12.16 -0.29
N MET A 101 7.97 12.45 -0.09
CA MET A 101 7.42 12.95 1.16
C MET A 101 7.12 11.78 2.11
N LEU A 102 8.02 11.55 3.08
CA LEU A 102 7.82 10.59 4.16
C LEU A 102 7.01 11.23 5.29
N TRP A 103 5.70 10.99 5.29
CA TRP A 103 4.79 11.74 6.15
C TRP A 103 4.69 11.15 7.56
N ASP A 104 4.93 12.03 8.54
CA ASP A 104 4.60 11.87 9.95
C ASP A 104 3.78 13.07 10.45
N GLN A 105 3.34 13.00 11.69
CA GLN A 105 2.50 14.02 12.33
C GLN A 105 3.18 15.40 12.42
N THR A 106 4.52 15.45 12.33
CA THR A 106 5.35 16.66 12.45
C THR A 106 5.88 17.16 11.10
N TYR A 107 5.45 16.59 9.97
CA TYR A 107 5.98 16.96 8.65
C TYR A 107 5.70 18.44 8.33
N PHE A 108 4.46 18.87 8.50
CA PHE A 108 4.04 20.26 8.24
C PHE A 108 4.56 21.25 9.30
N ASP A 109 5.00 20.77 10.46
CA ASP A 109 5.64 21.59 11.47
C ASP A 109 7.09 21.95 11.10
N ARG A 110 7.72 21.32 10.10
CA ARG A 110 9.14 21.50 9.82
C ARG A 110 9.35 22.52 8.71
N LEU A 111 9.86 23.71 9.06
CA LEU A 111 10.02 24.82 8.11
C LEU A 111 10.95 24.47 6.93
N TRP A 112 12.03 23.73 7.17
CA TRP A 112 12.92 23.24 6.10
C TRP A 112 12.21 22.29 5.14
N CYS A 113 11.35 21.40 5.63
CA CYS A 113 10.54 20.53 4.78
C CYS A 113 9.55 21.34 3.93
N MET A 114 9.06 22.47 4.42
CA MET A 114 8.18 23.38 3.66
C MET A 114 8.93 24.11 2.55
N LEU A 115 10.18 24.50 2.79
CA LEU A 115 11.06 25.06 1.75
C LEU A 115 11.34 24.04 0.63
N GLU A 116 11.70 22.81 0.99
CA GLU A 116 11.93 21.74 0.01
C GLU A 116 10.66 21.48 -0.82
N LEU A 117 9.52 21.41 -0.14
CA LEU A 117 8.23 21.23 -0.79
C LEU A 117 7.90 22.41 -1.71
N SER A 118 8.06 23.65 -1.27
CA SER A 118 7.76 24.86 -2.05
C SER A 118 8.62 24.95 -3.31
N ILE A 119 9.91 24.66 -3.20
CA ILE A 119 10.85 24.62 -4.33
C ILE A 119 10.40 23.54 -5.32
N PHE A 120 10.17 22.32 -4.83
CA PHE A 120 9.84 21.21 -5.70
C PHE A 120 8.53 21.43 -6.46
N VAL A 121 7.46 21.86 -5.77
CA VAL A 121 6.15 22.06 -6.43
C VAL A 121 6.18 23.22 -7.41
N LYS A 122 6.96 24.27 -7.15
CA LYS A 122 7.10 25.39 -8.09
C LYS A 122 7.92 25.00 -9.32
N CYS A 123 8.98 24.20 -9.17
CA CYS A 123 9.85 23.79 -10.27
C CYS A 123 9.31 22.59 -11.08
N ARG A 124 8.63 21.63 -10.44
CA ARG A 124 8.24 20.34 -11.03
C ARG A 124 6.73 20.06 -10.99
N GLY A 125 5.97 20.80 -10.20
CA GLY A 125 4.56 20.52 -9.95
C GLY A 125 4.32 19.26 -9.11
N LEU A 126 3.04 18.92 -8.90
CA LEU A 126 2.64 17.82 -8.02
C LEU A 126 2.86 16.42 -8.62
N LYS A 127 3.05 16.29 -9.94
CA LYS A 127 3.17 14.97 -10.61
C LYS A 127 4.37 14.15 -10.12
N GLY A 128 5.46 14.82 -9.76
CA GLY A 128 6.69 14.19 -9.25
C GLY A 128 6.69 13.98 -7.73
N LEU A 129 5.68 14.46 -7.01
CA LEU A 129 5.56 14.26 -5.58
C LEU A 129 5.13 12.81 -5.30
N ARG A 130 5.78 12.16 -4.33
CA ARG A 130 5.48 10.80 -3.90
C ARG A 130 5.24 10.81 -2.40
N PHE A 131 4.00 10.64 -2.00
CA PHE A 131 3.61 10.63 -0.60
C PHE A 131 3.67 9.20 -0.03
N VAL A 132 4.31 9.00 1.11
CA VAL A 132 4.35 7.69 1.80
C VAL A 132 4.09 7.89 3.30
N PRO A 133 2.94 7.43 3.82
CA PRO A 133 2.67 7.50 5.25
C PRO A 133 3.47 6.43 6.00
N LEU A 134 4.09 6.80 7.13
CA LEU A 134 4.99 5.91 7.86
C LEU A 134 4.32 4.69 8.52
N TRP A 135 2.99 4.71 8.72
CA TRP A 135 2.25 3.57 9.29
C TRP A 135 2.07 2.41 8.29
N LEU A 136 2.09 2.70 6.98
CA LEU A 136 1.73 1.75 5.94
C LEU A 136 2.72 0.59 5.78
N PRO A 137 4.05 0.81 5.71
CA PRO A 137 4.99 -0.30 5.56
C PRO A 137 5.01 -1.27 6.75
N PRO A 138 5.06 -0.81 8.03
CA PRO A 138 4.99 -1.71 9.17
C PRO A 138 3.68 -2.49 9.25
N TRP A 139 2.55 -1.87 8.88
CA TRP A 139 1.27 -2.57 8.79
C TRP A 139 1.31 -3.68 7.73
N LEU A 140 1.77 -3.38 6.51
CA LEU A 140 1.88 -4.37 5.42
C LEU A 140 2.75 -5.57 5.84
N LEU A 141 3.95 -5.30 6.36
CA LEU A 141 4.87 -6.36 6.78
C LEU A 141 4.35 -7.14 7.99
N GLY A 142 3.72 -6.46 8.94
CA GLY A 142 3.08 -7.11 10.10
C GLY A 142 1.94 -8.03 9.69
N GLN A 143 1.08 -7.58 8.77
CA GLN A 143 0.01 -8.40 8.21
C GLN A 143 0.56 -9.63 7.49
N MET A 144 1.57 -9.45 6.63
CA MET A 144 2.19 -10.57 5.91
C MET A 144 2.86 -11.56 6.87
N LEU A 145 3.51 -11.09 7.94
CA LEU A 145 4.12 -11.97 8.94
C LEU A 145 3.06 -12.79 9.70
N PHE A 146 1.98 -12.15 10.17
CA PHE A 146 0.94 -12.85 10.92
C PHE A 146 0.11 -13.78 10.02
N ALA A 147 -0.11 -13.40 8.75
CA ALA A 147 -0.70 -14.29 7.75
C ALA A 147 0.21 -15.51 7.47
N TYR A 148 1.52 -15.30 7.36
CA TYR A 148 2.50 -16.38 7.21
C TYR A 148 2.47 -17.34 8.40
N ILE A 149 2.47 -16.81 9.64
CA ILE A 149 2.36 -17.61 10.87
C ILE A 149 1.04 -18.39 10.87
N GLY A 150 -0.07 -17.74 10.53
CA GLY A 150 -1.38 -18.37 10.42
C GLY A 150 -1.38 -19.54 9.43
N SER A 151 -0.86 -19.33 8.22
CA SER A 151 -0.71 -20.40 7.22
C SER A 151 0.18 -21.54 7.70
N ARG A 152 1.25 -21.24 8.45
CA ARG A 152 2.12 -22.28 9.03
C ARG A 152 1.44 -23.08 10.13
N LEU A 153 0.66 -22.43 10.98
CA LEU A 153 -0.15 -23.11 12.00
C LEU A 153 -1.20 -24.01 11.36
N LEU A 154 -1.82 -23.57 10.25
CA LEU A 154 -2.73 -24.40 9.47
C LEU A 154 -2.03 -25.65 8.94
N ALA A 155 -0.84 -25.50 8.34
CA ALA A 155 -0.06 -26.64 7.84
C ALA A 155 0.23 -27.67 8.94
N ILE A 156 0.62 -27.20 10.12
CA ILE A 156 0.89 -28.06 11.28
C ILE A 156 -0.39 -28.78 11.72
N ALA A 157 -1.51 -28.06 11.82
CA ALA A 157 -2.79 -28.63 12.22
C ALA A 157 -3.25 -29.74 11.24
N VAL A 158 -3.14 -29.50 9.93
CA VAL A 158 -3.46 -30.50 8.90
C VAL A 158 -2.52 -31.70 8.98
N ALA A 159 -1.22 -31.48 9.20
CA ALA A 159 -0.26 -32.58 9.36
C ALA A 159 -0.55 -33.44 10.60
N CYS A 160 -1.04 -32.84 11.70
CA CYS A 160 -1.39 -33.56 12.93
C CYS A 160 -2.68 -34.36 12.81
N ALA A 161 -3.57 -34.01 11.88
CA ALA A 161 -4.87 -34.66 11.72
C ALA A 161 -5.22 -34.78 10.23
N PRO A 162 -4.49 -35.60 9.45
CA PRO A 162 -4.58 -35.65 8.00
C PRO A 162 -5.95 -36.11 7.50
N ASP A 163 -6.69 -36.89 8.29
CA ASP A 163 -8.04 -37.35 7.95
C ASP A 163 -9.13 -36.28 8.19
N SER A 164 -8.78 -35.14 8.80
CA SER A 164 -9.74 -34.07 9.09
C SER A 164 -10.27 -33.44 7.81
N GLY A 165 -11.60 -33.42 7.64
CA GLY A 165 -12.24 -32.85 6.44
C GLY A 165 -12.20 -33.76 5.21
N ILE A 166 -11.47 -34.88 5.24
CA ILE A 166 -11.56 -35.95 4.24
C ILE A 166 -12.77 -36.82 4.61
N ASN A 167 -13.98 -36.31 4.35
CA ASN A 167 -15.13 -37.19 4.26
C ASN A 167 -14.97 -37.98 2.95
N ASP A 168 -15.01 -39.31 2.97
CA ASP A 168 -14.96 -40.15 1.77
C ASP A 168 -16.17 -39.84 0.89
N THR A 169 -16.05 -38.82 0.02
CA THR A 169 -17.17 -38.29 -0.74
C THR A 169 -17.62 -39.21 -1.86
N ALA A 170 -16.78 -40.19 -2.23
CA ALA A 170 -17.13 -41.24 -3.17
C ALA A 170 -18.29 -42.11 -2.64
N THR A 171 -18.39 -42.33 -1.33
CA THR A 171 -19.53 -43.05 -0.73
C THR A 171 -20.85 -42.29 -0.84
N TYR A 172 -20.85 -40.95 -0.87
CA TYR A 172 -22.09 -40.16 -0.89
C TYR A 172 -22.82 -40.19 -2.24
N ARG A 173 -22.10 -40.37 -3.36
CA ARG A 173 -22.72 -40.54 -4.68
C ARG A 173 -23.61 -41.79 -4.73
N ALA A 174 -23.21 -42.85 -4.05
CA ALA A 174 -23.99 -44.08 -3.93
C ALA A 174 -25.16 -43.96 -2.92
N VAL A 175 -25.05 -43.06 -1.93
CA VAL A 175 -26.02 -42.91 -0.83
C VAL A 175 -27.20 -42.02 -1.17
N TYR A 176 -27.00 -40.92 -1.93
CA TYR A 176 -28.08 -39.93 -2.13
C TYR A 176 -28.95 -40.14 -3.37
N GLY A 177 -28.53 -40.97 -4.34
CA GLY A 177 -29.33 -41.32 -5.52
C GLY A 177 -29.62 -40.19 -6.52
N ASP A 178 -29.59 -38.92 -6.09
CA ASP A 178 -29.81 -37.71 -6.90
C ASP A 178 -28.59 -36.77 -6.89
N THR A 179 -28.24 -36.29 -8.09
CA THR A 179 -27.10 -35.40 -8.37
C THR A 179 -27.23 -34.06 -7.64
N PHE A 180 -28.45 -33.52 -7.53
CA PHE A 180 -28.67 -32.25 -6.84
C PHE A 180 -28.47 -32.38 -5.32
N GLN A 181 -29.04 -33.43 -4.70
CA GLN A 181 -28.86 -33.69 -3.27
C GLN A 181 -27.39 -33.90 -2.88
N TRP A 182 -26.63 -34.60 -3.72
CA TRP A 182 -25.20 -34.79 -3.51
C TRP A 182 -24.43 -33.46 -3.50
N GLY A 183 -24.68 -32.59 -4.48
CA GLY A 183 -24.05 -31.28 -4.53
C GLY A 183 -24.43 -30.36 -3.35
N VAL A 184 -25.69 -30.41 -2.91
CA VAL A 184 -26.14 -29.67 -1.70
C VAL A 184 -25.38 -30.14 -0.47
N GLN A 185 -25.27 -31.45 -0.26
CA GLN A 185 -24.53 -32.00 0.86
C GLN A 185 -23.05 -31.62 0.81
N ARG A 186 -22.46 -31.56 -0.39
CA ARG A 186 -21.08 -31.09 -0.56
C ARG A 186 -20.94 -29.65 -0.11
N CYS A 187 -21.79 -28.74 -0.55
CA CYS A 187 -21.79 -27.35 -0.07
C CYS A 187 -21.95 -27.24 1.45
N LEU A 188 -22.85 -28.02 2.06
CA LEU A 188 -23.06 -28.03 3.51
C LEU A 188 -21.83 -28.52 4.29
N SER A 189 -21.07 -29.46 3.73
CA SER A 189 -19.82 -29.94 4.36
C SER A 189 -18.77 -28.83 4.48
N TYR A 190 -18.64 -27.98 3.45
CA TYR A 190 -17.76 -26.80 3.49
C TYR A 190 -18.18 -25.82 4.59
N LEU A 191 -19.48 -25.53 4.70
CA LEU A 191 -20.00 -24.64 5.75
C LEU A 191 -19.77 -25.18 7.15
N ARG A 192 -19.83 -26.50 7.34
CA ARG A 192 -19.54 -27.15 8.63
C ARG A 192 -18.08 -26.97 9.03
N ASP A 193 -17.17 -27.20 8.10
CA ASP A 193 -15.74 -27.28 8.40
C ASP A 193 -15.04 -25.90 8.32
N CYS A 194 -15.66 -24.88 7.71
CA CYS A 194 -15.04 -23.57 7.47
C CYS A 194 -14.56 -22.83 8.74
N GLN A 195 -15.27 -22.94 9.86
CA GLN A 195 -14.91 -22.21 11.08
C GLN A 195 -13.63 -22.73 11.74
N SER A 196 -13.22 -23.96 11.42
CA SER A 196 -11.93 -24.49 11.87
C SER A 196 -10.75 -23.67 11.32
N TYR A 197 -10.91 -23.03 10.15
CA TYR A 197 -9.87 -22.21 9.53
C TYR A 197 -9.77 -20.80 10.12
N LEU A 198 -10.82 -20.31 10.80
CA LEU A 198 -10.86 -18.96 11.36
C LEU A 198 -9.72 -18.72 12.35
N VAL A 199 -9.39 -19.72 13.18
CA VAL A 199 -8.31 -19.60 14.18
C VAL A 199 -6.95 -19.24 13.57
N PHE A 200 -6.72 -19.64 12.32
CA PHE A 200 -5.48 -19.36 11.59
C PHE A 200 -5.49 -17.97 10.92
N LEU A 201 -6.66 -17.32 10.82
CA LEU A 201 -6.80 -15.93 10.34
C LEU A 201 -6.85 -14.90 11.49
N VAL A 202 -7.17 -15.32 12.72
CA VAL A 202 -7.17 -14.47 13.92
C VAL A 202 -5.88 -13.66 14.11
N PRO A 203 -4.66 -14.22 13.88
CA PRO A 203 -3.43 -13.44 13.96
C PRO A 203 -3.48 -12.14 13.12
N SER A 204 -4.07 -12.18 11.94
CA SER A 204 -4.22 -11.02 11.04
C SER A 204 -5.23 -9.97 11.55
N VAL A 205 -6.18 -10.37 12.41
CA VAL A 205 -7.10 -9.44 13.08
C VAL A 205 -6.34 -8.57 14.08
N VAL A 206 -5.40 -9.15 14.83
CA VAL A 206 -4.63 -8.44 15.87
C VAL A 206 -3.88 -7.25 15.27
N ILE A 207 -3.18 -7.47 14.15
CA ILE A 207 -2.43 -6.40 13.48
C ILE A 207 -3.37 -5.33 12.93
N SER A 208 -4.53 -5.71 12.37
CA SER A 208 -5.53 -4.75 11.93
C SER A 208 -6.05 -3.87 13.09
N VAL A 209 -6.31 -4.46 14.26
CA VAL A 209 -6.76 -3.72 15.45
C VAL A 209 -5.70 -2.73 15.97
N VAL A 210 -4.41 -3.04 15.81
CA VAL A 210 -3.33 -2.15 16.26
C VAL A 210 -3.10 -0.97 15.29
N PHE A 211 -3.19 -1.21 13.98
CA PHE A 211 -2.77 -0.24 12.96
C PHE A 211 -3.91 0.61 12.38
N MET A 212 -5.14 0.10 12.30
CA MET A 212 -6.25 0.86 11.72
C MET A 212 -6.60 2.13 12.53
N PRO A 213 -6.55 2.17 13.87
CA PRO A 213 -6.71 3.42 14.62
C PRO A 213 -5.63 4.44 14.27
N ARG A 214 -4.36 4.00 14.16
CA ARG A 214 -3.24 4.86 13.74
C ARG A 214 -3.42 5.40 12.33
N LYS A 215 -3.97 4.60 11.41
CA LYS A 215 -4.37 5.06 10.08
C LYS A 215 -5.44 6.15 10.19
N ILE A 216 -6.52 5.91 10.92
CA ILE A 216 -7.64 6.85 11.04
C ILE A 216 -7.17 8.17 11.64
N GLU A 217 -6.51 8.11 12.80
CA GLU A 217 -6.02 9.27 13.53
C GLU A 217 -4.95 10.02 12.71
N GLY A 218 -3.98 9.29 12.16
CA GLY A 218 -2.94 9.88 11.32
C GLY A 218 -3.50 10.58 10.08
N HIS A 219 -4.46 9.97 9.39
CA HIS A 219 -5.05 10.57 8.19
C HIS A 219 -5.93 11.78 8.53
N LYS A 220 -6.69 11.74 9.63
CA LYS A 220 -7.45 12.90 10.11
C LYS A 220 -6.53 14.06 10.48
N LEU A 221 -5.47 13.78 11.24
CA LEU A 221 -4.48 14.78 11.63
C LEU A 221 -3.74 15.35 10.42
N MET A 222 -3.43 14.53 9.41
CA MET A 222 -2.83 15.00 8.16
C MET A 222 -3.72 16.04 7.46
N LEU A 223 -5.01 15.71 7.26
CA LEU A 223 -5.95 16.59 6.58
C LEU A 223 -6.20 17.86 7.39
N GLU A 224 -6.25 17.75 8.72
CA GLU A 224 -6.38 18.89 9.62
C GLU A 224 -5.14 19.80 9.57
N ASN A 225 -3.94 19.22 9.64
CA ASN A 225 -2.68 19.97 9.54
C ASN A 225 -2.57 20.72 8.21
N MET A 226 -3.03 20.14 7.09
CA MET A 226 -3.08 20.84 5.80
C MET A 226 -4.13 21.94 5.80
N ARG A 227 -5.32 21.71 6.38
CA ARG A 227 -6.41 22.69 6.44
C ARG A 227 -6.02 23.92 7.25
N LEU A 228 -5.38 23.71 8.40
CA LEU A 228 -4.96 24.76 9.32
C LEU A 228 -3.53 25.23 9.05
N PHE A 229 -2.89 24.74 7.99
CA PHE A 229 -1.48 24.97 7.72
C PHE A 229 -1.16 26.47 7.63
N ASP A 230 -0.17 26.92 8.38
CA ASP A 230 0.44 28.23 8.22
C ASP A 230 1.96 28.09 8.35
N ILE A 231 2.69 28.47 7.29
CA ILE A 231 4.15 28.42 7.30
C ILE A 231 4.78 29.29 8.41
N ARG A 232 4.06 30.30 8.90
CA ARG A 232 4.54 31.17 9.99
C ARG A 232 4.62 30.41 11.33
N ASP A 233 3.74 29.43 11.52
CA ASP A 233 3.69 28.59 12.72
C ASP A 233 4.65 27.40 12.65
N ALA A 234 5.25 27.13 11.48
CA ALA A 234 6.21 26.05 11.32
C ALA A 234 7.45 26.26 12.21
N LYS A 235 7.91 25.19 12.85
CA LYS A 235 9.10 25.14 13.70
C LYS A 235 10.35 25.18 12.84
N CYS A 236 11.32 25.99 13.27
CA CYS A 236 12.65 26.05 12.66
C CYS A 236 13.66 25.42 13.61
N ALA A 237 14.56 24.58 13.08
CA ALA A 237 15.61 23.96 13.89
C ALA A 237 16.62 24.99 14.41
N LEU A 238 16.91 25.99 13.58
CA LEU A 238 17.74 27.13 13.93
C LEU A 238 16.97 28.41 13.62
N GLU A 239 16.52 29.10 14.65
CA GLU A 239 15.57 30.21 14.51
C GLU A 239 16.15 31.40 13.71
N SER A 240 17.47 31.51 13.59
CA SER A 240 18.12 32.49 12.70
C SER A 240 17.74 32.31 11.22
N ASP A 241 17.41 31.08 10.81
CA ASP A 241 17.16 30.75 9.41
C ASP A 241 15.73 31.06 9.00
N ARG A 242 14.81 31.26 9.96
CA ARG A 242 13.38 31.44 9.68
C ARG A 242 13.13 32.52 8.65
N ARG A 243 13.70 33.71 8.85
CA ARG A 243 13.48 34.86 7.97
C ARG A 243 13.98 34.56 6.57
N THR A 244 15.16 33.96 6.45
CA THR A 244 15.77 33.58 5.16
C THR A 244 14.91 32.56 4.43
N ILE A 245 14.45 31.51 5.12
CA ILE A 245 13.61 30.47 4.53
C ILE A 245 12.26 31.03 4.09
N GLN A 246 11.62 31.85 4.93
CA GLN A 246 10.33 32.47 4.59
C GLN A 246 10.46 33.42 3.39
N MET A 247 11.54 34.20 3.30
CA MET A 247 11.80 35.03 2.12
C MET A 247 11.95 34.19 0.85
N GLN A 248 12.70 33.07 0.90
CA GLN A 248 12.85 32.17 -0.24
C GLN A 248 11.53 31.55 -0.68
N VAL A 249 10.68 31.12 0.28
CA VAL A 249 9.34 30.60 -0.04
C VAL A 249 8.48 31.69 -0.68
N ALA A 250 8.50 32.90 -0.12
CA ALA A 250 7.73 34.02 -0.65
C ALA A 250 8.14 34.40 -2.08
N GLU A 251 9.44 34.41 -2.37
CA GLU A 251 9.96 34.66 -3.73
C GLU A 251 9.46 33.63 -4.76
N LEU A 252 9.18 32.38 -4.34
CA LEU A 252 8.62 31.36 -5.25
C LEU A 252 7.12 31.57 -5.51
N PHE A 253 6.41 32.28 -4.63
CA PHE A 253 4.95 32.46 -4.65
C PHE A 253 4.53 33.94 -4.88
N ASP A 254 5.41 34.74 -5.46
CA ASP A 254 5.21 36.17 -5.76
C ASP A 254 4.26 36.46 -6.95
N GLY A 255 3.75 35.41 -7.60
CA GLY A 255 2.83 35.51 -8.74
C GLY A 255 3.49 35.56 -10.12
N LEU A 256 4.83 35.53 -10.20
CA LEU A 256 5.55 35.45 -11.47
C LEU A 256 5.71 33.99 -11.93
N GLU A 257 5.63 33.76 -13.24
CA GLU A 257 5.60 32.42 -13.86
C GLU A 257 6.94 31.66 -13.78
N GLU A 258 8.08 32.35 -13.56
CA GLU A 258 9.41 31.71 -13.54
C GLU A 258 9.98 31.55 -12.11
N PRO A 259 10.28 30.31 -11.66
CA PRO A 259 10.95 30.08 -10.38
C PRO A 259 12.39 30.59 -10.42
N THR A 260 12.75 31.50 -9.51
CA THR A 260 14.16 31.88 -9.30
C THR A 260 14.73 31.07 -8.14
N VAL A 261 15.48 30.01 -8.42
CA VAL A 261 16.34 29.37 -7.41
C VAL A 261 17.74 29.96 -7.57
N SER A 262 18.01 31.07 -6.88
CA SER A 262 19.34 31.67 -6.87
C SER A 262 20.19 31.04 -5.76
N VAL A 263 21.29 30.39 -6.13
CA VAL A 263 22.36 30.00 -5.20
C VAL A 263 23.59 30.85 -5.52
N ALA A 264 24.21 31.45 -4.51
CA ALA A 264 25.47 32.15 -4.69
C ALA A 264 26.56 31.11 -4.97
N LEU A 265 26.98 31.00 -6.23
CA LEU A 265 28.15 30.22 -6.58
C LEU A 265 29.38 31.10 -6.33
N ASP A 266 30.15 30.78 -5.29
CA ASP A 266 31.51 31.28 -5.13
C ASP A 266 32.37 30.67 -6.26
N THR A 267 32.43 31.35 -7.39
CA THR A 267 33.32 31.04 -8.50
C THR A 267 34.75 31.48 -8.19
N GLU A 268 35.38 30.82 -7.22
CA GLU A 268 36.84 30.83 -7.09
C GLU A 268 37.33 29.44 -6.68
N SER A 269 37.40 28.51 -7.65
CA SER A 269 38.51 27.55 -7.80
C SER A 269 38.22 26.52 -8.90
N THR A 270 38.89 26.72 -10.04
CA THR A 270 39.49 25.70 -10.92
C THR A 270 38.81 24.33 -11.06
N CYS A 271 38.19 24.08 -12.22
CA CYS A 271 38.31 22.81 -12.91
C CYS A 271 38.08 23.01 -14.42
N GLU A 272 39.11 22.71 -15.21
CA GLU A 272 39.10 22.75 -16.66
C GLU A 272 38.29 21.57 -17.25
N SER A 273 37.72 21.82 -18.44
CA SER A 273 37.21 20.88 -19.46
C SER A 273 35.91 20.11 -19.20
N TRP A 274 34.76 20.80 -19.33
CA TRP A 274 33.44 20.19 -19.64
C TRP A 274 32.64 21.08 -20.61
N ASP A 275 33.27 21.54 -21.70
CA ASP A 275 32.72 22.63 -22.52
C ASP A 275 31.68 22.23 -23.59
N ASP A 276 31.44 20.95 -23.87
CA ASP A 276 30.59 20.58 -25.02
C ASP A 276 29.16 20.13 -24.68
N GLU A 277 28.86 19.75 -23.43
CA GLU A 277 27.52 19.24 -23.06
C GLU A 277 26.66 20.30 -22.33
N VAL A 278 27.28 21.34 -21.77
CA VAL A 278 26.61 22.48 -21.12
C VAL A 278 26.07 23.46 -22.16
N ALA A 279 26.69 23.55 -23.34
CA ALA A 279 26.29 24.45 -24.42
C ALA A 279 24.89 24.16 -25.00
N LEU A 280 24.41 22.90 -24.94
CA LEU A 280 23.07 22.53 -25.42
C LEU A 280 21.96 22.79 -24.39
N LEU A 281 22.30 23.04 -23.11
CA LEU A 281 21.35 23.49 -22.09
C LEU A 281 21.19 25.02 -22.05
N HIS A 282 22.08 25.76 -22.72
CA HIS A 282 22.05 27.23 -22.78
C HIS A 282 21.28 27.81 -23.98
N SER A 283 20.63 26.99 -24.82
CA SER A 283 19.88 27.50 -25.98
C SER A 283 18.42 27.89 -25.67
N TYR A 284 18.06 28.08 -24.41
CA TYR A 284 16.79 28.70 -24.00
C TYR A 284 17.12 29.95 -23.19
N ASP A 285 17.15 31.10 -23.86
CA ASP A 285 17.25 32.41 -23.22
C ASP A 285 15.88 33.10 -23.22
N PRO A 286 15.22 33.19 -22.06
CA PRO A 286 14.29 34.29 -21.79
C PRO A 286 14.59 35.00 -20.46
N VAL A 287 15.83 34.94 -19.95
CA VAL A 287 16.14 35.35 -18.56
C VAL A 287 16.36 36.88 -18.51
N LEU A 288 15.35 37.63 -18.08
CA LEU A 288 15.56 39.01 -17.59
C LEU A 288 16.68 38.97 -16.53
N SER A 289 17.70 39.83 -16.62
CA SER A 289 18.77 39.90 -15.61
C SER A 289 18.20 40.15 -14.20
N HIS A 290 18.85 39.68 -13.14
CA HIS A 290 18.42 39.88 -11.75
C HIS A 290 18.12 41.37 -11.43
N ALA A 291 18.90 42.30 -12.00
CA ALA A 291 18.69 43.74 -11.91
C ALA A 291 17.41 44.22 -12.63
N ASN A 292 17.15 43.70 -13.83
CA ASN A 292 15.93 44.00 -14.58
C ASN A 292 14.69 43.38 -13.91
N ARG A 293 14.83 42.23 -13.23
CA ARG A 293 13.77 41.63 -12.41
C ARG A 293 13.48 42.45 -11.16
N LEU A 294 14.51 42.95 -10.46
CA LEU A 294 14.34 43.91 -9.36
C LEU A 294 13.67 45.21 -9.82
N ALA A 295 14.00 45.69 -11.02
CA ALA A 295 13.34 46.83 -11.63
C ALA A 295 11.86 46.53 -12.00
N ALA A 296 11.57 45.33 -12.50
CA ALA A 296 10.20 44.86 -12.72
C ALA A 296 9.43 44.71 -11.39
N ARG A 297 10.07 44.13 -10.35
CA ARG A 297 9.56 44.00 -8.97
C ARG A 297 9.19 45.36 -8.35
N ALA A 298 9.96 46.40 -8.65
CA ALA A 298 9.68 47.77 -8.22
C ALA A 298 8.55 48.45 -9.03
N ALA A 299 8.29 48.00 -10.26
CA ALA A 299 7.32 48.61 -11.17
C ALA A 299 5.94 47.96 -11.15
N THR A 300 5.82 46.67 -10.82
CA THR A 300 4.55 45.90 -10.89
C THR A 300 3.70 45.90 -9.61
N GLY A 301 4.20 46.44 -8.50
CA GLY A 301 3.49 46.42 -7.21
C GLY A 301 3.45 45.02 -6.62
N CYS A 302 4.63 44.45 -6.33
CA CYS A 302 4.77 43.11 -5.78
C CYS A 302 3.91 42.92 -4.52
N PRO A 303 3.19 41.78 -4.37
CA PRO A 303 2.55 41.44 -3.12
C PRO A 303 3.58 41.49 -1.98
N ASP A 304 3.18 41.98 -0.81
CA ASP A 304 4.06 41.98 0.35
C ASP A 304 4.44 40.54 0.75
N LEU A 305 5.46 40.43 1.61
CA LEU A 305 5.95 39.14 2.10
C LEU A 305 4.78 38.28 2.65
N GLU A 306 3.85 38.91 3.35
CA GLU A 306 2.69 38.24 3.95
C GLU A 306 1.72 37.71 2.89
N ALA A 307 1.45 38.47 1.83
CA ALA A 307 0.62 38.02 0.72
C ALA A 307 1.27 36.84 -0.03
N CYS A 308 2.58 36.86 -0.25
CA CYS A 308 3.29 35.74 -0.88
C CYS A 308 3.26 34.47 -0.01
N LEU A 309 3.51 34.59 1.30
CA LEU A 309 3.38 33.47 2.24
C LEU A 309 1.94 32.95 2.32
N LYS A 310 0.96 33.84 2.24
CA LYS A 310 -0.47 33.46 2.17
C LYS A 310 -0.76 32.66 0.91
N SER A 311 -0.22 33.02 -0.25
CA SER A 311 -0.35 32.24 -1.49
C SER A 311 0.20 30.82 -1.34
N PHE A 312 1.34 30.64 -0.66
CA PHE A 312 1.86 29.31 -0.36
C PHE A 312 0.96 28.53 0.61
N ASN A 313 0.48 29.19 1.67
CA ASN A 313 -0.45 28.58 2.61
C ASN A 313 -1.74 28.11 1.90
N GLU A 314 -2.30 28.94 1.02
CA GLU A 314 -3.46 28.59 0.21
C GLU A 314 -3.18 27.39 -0.70
N TYR A 315 -2.01 27.35 -1.35
CA TYR A 315 -1.59 26.22 -2.17
C TYR A 315 -1.55 24.89 -1.40
N ILE A 316 -1.02 24.88 -0.17
CA ILE A 316 -0.99 23.70 0.69
C ILE A 316 -2.42 23.28 1.09
N ARG A 317 -3.25 24.26 1.49
CA ARG A 317 -4.63 24.04 1.94
C ARG A 317 -5.54 23.50 0.82
N THR A 318 -5.27 23.86 -0.43
CA THR A 318 -6.13 23.51 -1.58
C THR A 318 -5.48 22.48 -2.50
N GLU A 319 -4.51 22.87 -3.31
CA GLU A 319 -3.94 22.07 -4.40
C GLU A 319 -3.23 20.81 -3.90
N LEU A 320 -2.35 20.95 -2.89
CA LEU A 320 -1.66 19.81 -2.31
C LEU A 320 -2.63 18.86 -1.61
N SER A 321 -3.51 19.41 -0.78
CA SER A 321 -4.54 18.64 -0.06
C SER A 321 -5.41 17.84 -1.03
N LYS A 322 -5.87 18.46 -2.12
CA LYS A 322 -6.65 17.80 -3.17
C LYS A 322 -5.87 16.67 -3.83
N ALA A 323 -4.61 16.91 -4.21
CA ALA A 323 -3.78 15.87 -4.84
C ALA A 323 -3.56 14.65 -3.92
N ILE A 324 -3.32 14.88 -2.63
CA ILE A 324 -3.15 13.79 -1.65
C ILE A 324 -4.45 13.01 -1.43
N VAL A 325 -5.60 13.70 -1.35
CA VAL A 325 -6.91 13.04 -1.24
C VAL A 325 -7.27 12.26 -2.50
N GLU A 326 -6.94 12.77 -3.70
CA GLU A 326 -7.12 12.03 -4.95
C GLU A 326 -6.27 10.76 -4.99
N GLU A 327 -5.02 10.82 -4.51
CA GLU A 327 -4.10 9.69 -4.50
C GLU A 327 -4.43 8.65 -3.40
N PHE A 328 -4.75 9.07 -2.17
CA PHE A 328 -4.92 8.15 -1.03
C PHE A 328 -6.37 7.91 -0.62
N GLY A 329 -7.30 8.76 -1.04
CA GLY A 329 -8.70 8.73 -0.61
C GLY A 329 -8.91 9.29 0.79
N SER A 330 -10.07 8.97 1.35
CA SER A 330 -10.44 9.30 2.73
C SER A 330 -9.67 8.48 3.77
N GLU A 331 -9.84 8.85 5.03
CA GLU A 331 -9.41 8.07 6.18
C GLU A 331 -9.98 6.64 6.21
N LEU A 332 -11.02 6.35 5.42
CA LEU A 332 -11.68 5.04 5.29
C LEU A 332 -11.29 4.26 4.03
N ASP A 333 -10.43 4.82 3.18
CA ASP A 333 -10.00 4.19 1.93
C ASP A 333 -8.65 3.50 2.08
N LEU A 334 -8.51 2.36 1.42
CA LEU A 334 -7.27 1.58 1.35
C LEU A 334 -7.01 1.16 -0.11
N PRO A 335 -5.77 1.20 -0.59
CA PRO A 335 -5.45 0.70 -1.92
C PRO A 335 -5.69 -0.83 -1.98
N TRP A 336 -6.49 -1.28 -2.96
CA TRP A 336 -6.77 -2.70 -3.16
C TRP A 336 -5.49 -3.52 -3.33
N ALA A 337 -4.53 -3.04 -4.14
CA ALA A 337 -3.28 -3.75 -4.40
C ALA A 337 -2.49 -4.05 -3.12
N ILE A 338 -2.49 -3.12 -2.16
CA ILE A 338 -1.83 -3.34 -0.87
C ILE A 338 -2.63 -4.32 -0.02
N CYS A 339 -3.97 -4.23 0.00
CA CYS A 339 -4.83 -5.19 0.71
C CYS A 339 -4.65 -6.62 0.16
N ALA A 340 -4.65 -6.80 -1.16
CA ALA A 340 -4.38 -8.09 -1.80
C ALA A 340 -2.99 -8.62 -1.43
N LEU A 341 -1.97 -7.74 -1.42
CA LEU A 341 -0.61 -8.13 -1.06
C LEU A 341 -0.50 -8.61 0.40
N THR A 342 -1.26 -8.04 1.33
CA THR A 342 -1.27 -8.54 2.73
C THR A 342 -1.79 -9.96 2.85
N CYS A 343 -2.64 -10.41 1.92
CA CYS A 343 -3.26 -11.74 1.91
C CYS A 343 -2.39 -12.80 1.22
N LEU A 344 -1.31 -12.39 0.55
CA LEU A 344 -0.44 -13.27 -0.23
C LEU A 344 0.02 -14.54 0.52
N PRO A 345 0.47 -14.49 1.80
CA PRO A 345 0.90 -15.70 2.51
C PRO A 345 -0.22 -16.71 2.75
N HIS A 346 -1.45 -16.24 2.93
CA HIS A 346 -2.62 -17.12 3.03
C HIS A 346 -2.92 -17.76 1.68
N THR A 347 -2.96 -16.97 0.60
CA THR A 347 -3.17 -17.48 -0.76
C THR A 347 -2.16 -18.57 -1.11
N LEU A 348 -0.87 -18.32 -0.89
CA LEU A 348 0.19 -19.28 -1.16
C LEU A 348 0.11 -20.53 -0.25
N GLY A 349 -0.23 -20.35 1.03
CA GLY A 349 -0.44 -21.48 1.94
C GLY A 349 -1.57 -22.40 1.49
N PHE A 350 -2.69 -21.84 1.05
CA PHE A 350 -3.82 -22.61 0.52
C PHE A 350 -3.50 -23.29 -0.82
N ILE A 351 -2.75 -22.63 -1.72
CA ILE A 351 -2.23 -23.26 -2.95
C ILE A 351 -1.33 -24.45 -2.59
N GLY A 352 -0.46 -24.31 -1.58
CA GLY A 352 0.35 -25.40 -1.05
C GLY A 352 -0.49 -26.57 -0.52
N LEU A 353 -1.65 -26.28 0.08
CA LEU A 353 -2.61 -27.31 0.53
C LEU A 353 -3.22 -28.07 -0.65
N SER A 354 -3.60 -27.40 -1.75
CA SER A 354 -4.06 -28.08 -2.98
C SER A 354 -3.04 -29.08 -3.49
N TRP A 355 -1.77 -28.66 -3.59
CA TRP A 355 -0.72 -29.51 -4.11
C TRP A 355 -0.42 -30.71 -3.22
N ALA A 356 -0.53 -30.55 -1.91
CA ALA A 356 -0.38 -31.65 -0.95
C ALA A 356 -1.58 -32.62 -0.99
N GLY A 357 -2.78 -32.12 -1.29
CA GLY A 357 -4.01 -32.89 -1.34
C GLY A 357 -4.21 -33.72 -2.62
N ARG A 358 -3.34 -33.57 -3.63
CA ARG A 358 -3.46 -34.29 -4.90
C ARG A 358 -3.65 -35.81 -4.79
N PRO A 359 -3.04 -36.59 -3.86
CA PRO A 359 -3.21 -38.04 -3.84
C PRO A 359 -4.63 -38.44 -3.39
N LEU A 360 -5.42 -37.48 -2.94
CA LEU A 360 -6.77 -37.65 -2.43
C LEU A 360 -7.84 -37.30 -3.48
N PHE A 361 -7.48 -36.87 -4.69
CA PHE A 361 -8.45 -36.38 -5.68
C PHE A 361 -9.57 -37.40 -5.98
N ASP A 362 -9.20 -38.68 -6.15
CA ASP A 362 -10.16 -39.78 -6.36
C ASP A 362 -11.10 -39.96 -5.15
N LYS A 363 -10.54 -39.92 -3.93
CA LYS A 363 -11.33 -40.05 -2.67
C LYS A 363 -12.29 -38.88 -2.48
N LEU A 364 -11.92 -37.70 -2.98
CA LEU A 364 -12.76 -36.50 -2.96
C LEU A 364 -13.85 -36.53 -4.05
N GLY A 365 -13.79 -37.49 -4.97
CA GLY A 365 -14.81 -37.73 -6.00
C GLY A 365 -14.55 -37.03 -7.34
N PHE A 366 -13.35 -36.48 -7.55
CA PHE A 366 -12.97 -35.86 -8.82
C PHE A 366 -12.62 -36.93 -9.87
N GLU A 367 -12.96 -36.68 -11.13
CA GLU A 367 -12.70 -37.62 -12.24
C GLU A 367 -11.25 -37.58 -12.72
N SER A 368 -10.54 -36.48 -12.46
CA SER A 368 -9.14 -36.31 -12.82
C SER A 368 -8.41 -35.35 -11.89
N LEU A 369 -7.08 -35.52 -11.79
CA LEU A 369 -6.20 -34.59 -11.09
C LEU A 369 -6.32 -33.16 -11.64
N GLY A 370 -6.45 -32.99 -12.95
CA GLY A 370 -6.60 -31.68 -13.59
C GLY A 370 -7.86 -30.95 -13.12
N GLN A 371 -8.99 -31.66 -13.03
CA GLN A 371 -10.24 -31.10 -12.52
C GLN A 371 -10.10 -30.65 -11.05
N TYR A 372 -9.50 -31.47 -10.20
CA TYR A 372 -9.22 -31.14 -8.80
C TYR A 372 -8.35 -29.87 -8.66
N LEU A 373 -7.24 -29.80 -9.40
CA LEU A 373 -6.34 -28.66 -9.34
C LEU A 373 -7.02 -27.39 -9.85
N ILE A 374 -7.76 -27.43 -10.95
CA ILE A 374 -8.46 -26.25 -11.48
C ILE A 374 -9.49 -25.72 -10.47
N ILE A 375 -10.32 -26.62 -9.90
CA ILE A 375 -11.36 -26.24 -8.93
C ILE A 375 -10.73 -25.64 -7.67
N THR A 376 -9.75 -26.30 -7.07
CA THR A 376 -9.11 -25.83 -5.83
C THR A 376 -8.30 -24.55 -6.04
N MET A 377 -7.59 -24.41 -7.16
CA MET A 377 -6.89 -23.16 -7.48
C MET A 377 -7.87 -22.00 -7.67
N LEU A 378 -9.01 -22.24 -8.31
CA LEU A 378 -10.06 -21.23 -8.47
C LEU A 378 -10.64 -20.80 -7.11
N GLN A 379 -10.89 -21.75 -6.20
CA GLN A 379 -11.35 -21.46 -4.83
C GLN A 379 -10.36 -20.57 -4.08
N TYR A 380 -9.10 -20.98 -4.00
CA TYR A 380 -8.11 -20.28 -3.17
C TYR A 380 -7.63 -18.96 -3.76
N CYS A 381 -7.57 -18.85 -5.10
CA CYS A 381 -7.36 -17.55 -5.75
C CYS A 381 -8.53 -16.60 -5.47
N SER A 382 -9.77 -17.10 -5.50
CA SER A 382 -10.95 -16.27 -5.17
C SER A 382 -10.90 -15.80 -3.73
N LEU A 383 -10.60 -16.68 -2.77
CA LEU A 383 -10.42 -16.34 -1.37
C LEU A 383 -9.36 -15.24 -1.18
N GLY A 384 -8.17 -15.43 -1.75
CA GLY A 384 -7.02 -14.55 -1.56
C GLY A 384 -7.10 -13.19 -2.26
N VAL A 385 -7.77 -13.13 -3.42
CA VAL A 385 -7.81 -11.93 -4.27
C VAL A 385 -9.12 -11.15 -4.12
N LEU A 386 -10.22 -11.85 -3.85
CA LEU A 386 -11.55 -11.27 -3.71
C LEU A 386 -11.96 -11.18 -2.24
N PHE A 387 -12.08 -12.31 -1.54
CA PHE A 387 -12.76 -12.28 -0.24
C PHE A 387 -11.92 -11.68 0.90
N LEU A 388 -10.67 -12.12 1.09
CA LEU A 388 -9.82 -11.66 2.20
C LEU A 388 -9.46 -10.15 2.12
N PRO A 389 -9.12 -9.57 0.95
CA PRO A 389 -8.73 -8.16 0.88
C PRO A 389 -9.83 -7.20 1.31
N VAL A 390 -11.09 -7.60 1.16
CA VAL A 390 -12.29 -6.85 1.59
C VAL A 390 -12.37 -6.73 3.12
N ALA A 391 -11.73 -7.62 3.88
CA ALA A 391 -11.73 -7.53 5.34
C ALA A 391 -11.16 -6.19 5.83
N HIS A 392 -10.03 -5.73 5.29
CA HIS A 392 -9.36 -4.52 5.77
C HIS A 392 -10.23 -3.25 5.72
N PRO A 393 -10.84 -2.87 4.59
CA PRO A 393 -11.72 -1.69 4.54
C PRO A 393 -13.00 -1.84 5.36
N ILE A 394 -13.52 -3.05 5.58
CA ILE A 394 -14.66 -3.29 6.50
C ILE A 394 -14.21 -3.03 7.94
N LEU A 395 -13.09 -3.63 8.36
CA LEU A 395 -12.54 -3.44 9.71
C LEU A 395 -12.24 -1.98 9.99
N LEU A 396 -11.64 -1.29 9.03
CA LEU A 396 -11.36 0.14 9.15
C LEU A 396 -12.63 0.97 9.42
N ARG A 397 -13.76 0.66 8.74
CA ARG A 397 -15.05 1.33 8.98
C ARG A 397 -15.62 1.00 10.35
N VAL A 398 -15.58 -0.26 10.75
CA VAL A 398 -16.01 -0.72 12.08
C VAL A 398 -15.21 -0.01 13.17
N MET A 399 -13.89 0.09 13.01
CA MET A 399 -13.03 0.73 13.99
C MET A 399 -13.23 2.25 14.07
N ASN A 400 -13.49 2.91 12.94
CA ASN A 400 -13.88 4.32 12.97
C ASN A 400 -15.22 4.54 13.70
N TRP A 401 -16.16 3.60 13.60
CA TRP A 401 -17.41 3.66 14.35
C TRP A 401 -17.19 3.43 15.87
N LEU A 402 -16.31 2.49 16.23
CA LEU A 402 -15.98 2.18 17.62
C LEU A 402 -15.07 3.22 18.29
N ALA A 403 -14.45 4.12 17.53
CA ALA A 403 -13.50 5.11 18.04
C ALA A 403 -14.11 6.12 19.03
N ALA A 404 -15.45 6.22 19.11
CA ALA A 404 -16.14 7.13 20.02
C ALA A 404 -16.19 6.65 21.50
N GLY A 405 -15.80 5.40 21.78
CA GLY A 405 -15.87 4.81 23.12
C GLY A 405 -14.54 4.79 23.90
N PRO A 406 -14.54 4.31 25.16
CA PRO A 406 -13.32 4.11 25.95
C PRO A 406 -12.32 3.18 25.24
N ALA A 407 -11.04 3.52 25.23
CA ALA A 407 -10.01 2.87 24.40
C ALA A 407 -9.92 1.34 24.57
N VAL A 408 -9.97 0.84 25.82
CA VAL A 408 -9.87 -0.60 26.11
C VAL A 408 -11.12 -1.35 25.61
N LEU A 409 -12.30 -0.83 25.90
CA LEU A 409 -13.56 -1.44 25.48
C LEU A 409 -13.69 -1.41 23.95
N SER A 410 -13.26 -0.31 23.33
CA SER A 410 -13.21 -0.15 21.88
C SER A 410 -12.28 -1.18 21.22
N SER A 411 -11.11 -1.45 21.82
CA SER A 411 -10.16 -2.45 21.30
C SER A 411 -10.69 -3.89 21.40
N ILE A 412 -11.34 -4.24 22.53
CA ILE A 412 -11.96 -5.56 22.71
C ILE A 412 -13.12 -5.74 21.73
N ALA A 413 -13.98 -4.73 21.61
CA ALA A 413 -15.08 -4.74 20.64
C ALA A 413 -14.55 -4.83 19.20
N ALA A 414 -13.49 -4.10 18.87
CA ALA A 414 -12.87 -4.13 17.54
C ALA A 414 -12.29 -5.50 17.21
N PHE A 415 -11.65 -6.17 18.17
CA PHE A 415 -11.18 -7.54 17.99
C PHE A 415 -12.34 -8.51 17.75
N GLY A 416 -13.40 -8.44 18.57
CA GLY A 416 -14.58 -9.28 18.41
C GLY A 416 -15.27 -9.07 17.05
N MET A 417 -15.51 -7.82 16.66
CA MET A 417 -16.02 -7.48 15.33
C MET A 417 -15.07 -7.90 14.21
N GLY A 418 -13.77 -7.90 14.50
CA GLY A 418 -12.72 -8.42 13.63
C GLY A 418 -12.92 -9.88 13.29
N VAL A 419 -13.04 -10.69 14.33
CA VAL A 419 -13.32 -12.13 14.21
C VAL A 419 -14.65 -12.38 13.50
N LEU A 420 -15.71 -11.62 13.82
CA LEU A 420 -17.00 -11.72 13.14
C LEU A 420 -16.92 -11.37 11.64
N THR A 421 -16.15 -10.33 11.28
CA THR A 421 -15.95 -9.94 9.88
C THR A 421 -15.26 -11.04 9.09
N TYR A 422 -14.16 -11.59 9.61
CA TYR A 422 -13.47 -12.71 8.97
C TYR A 422 -14.35 -13.97 8.93
N SER A 423 -15.11 -14.26 9.99
CA SER A 423 -16.05 -15.39 10.01
C SER A 423 -17.12 -15.27 8.92
N PHE A 424 -17.72 -14.08 8.77
CA PHE A 424 -18.70 -13.82 7.71
C PHE A 424 -18.08 -13.97 6.31
N LEU A 425 -16.90 -13.40 6.08
CA LEU A 425 -16.20 -13.50 4.79
C LEU A 425 -15.82 -14.95 4.48
N LEU A 426 -15.39 -15.73 5.47
CA LEU A 426 -15.13 -17.16 5.32
C LEU A 426 -16.40 -17.94 4.99
N TYR A 427 -17.53 -17.67 5.65
CA TYR A 427 -18.80 -18.33 5.30
C TYR A 427 -19.22 -18.00 3.87
N PHE A 428 -19.04 -16.75 3.44
CA PHE A 428 -19.39 -16.33 2.10
C PHE A 428 -18.48 -16.96 1.03
N ASP A 429 -17.17 -16.97 1.27
CA ASP A 429 -16.20 -17.64 0.40
C ASP A 429 -16.45 -19.15 0.34
N THR A 430 -16.63 -19.82 1.49
CA THR A 430 -16.85 -21.27 1.53
C THR A 430 -18.16 -21.71 0.89
N PHE A 431 -19.20 -20.87 0.92
CA PHE A 431 -20.40 -21.09 0.11
C PHE A 431 -20.09 -21.04 -1.39
N ALA A 432 -19.33 -20.04 -1.84
CA ALA A 432 -18.92 -19.93 -3.23
C ALA A 432 -18.00 -21.10 -3.65
N ALA A 433 -17.04 -21.46 -2.79
CA ALA A 433 -16.11 -22.55 -3.00
C ALA A 433 -16.82 -23.91 -3.07
N GLY A 434 -17.76 -24.15 -2.15
CA GLY A 434 -18.62 -25.33 -2.16
C GLY A 434 -19.48 -25.40 -3.42
N ALA A 435 -20.04 -24.27 -3.88
CA ALA A 435 -20.84 -24.22 -5.09
C ALA A 435 -20.03 -24.53 -6.36
N VAL A 436 -18.82 -23.96 -6.52
CA VAL A 436 -18.00 -24.25 -7.71
C VAL A 436 -17.51 -25.69 -7.73
N GLU A 437 -17.22 -26.27 -6.57
CA GLU A 437 -16.85 -27.68 -6.47
C GLU A 437 -18.03 -28.61 -6.71
N ALA A 438 -19.19 -28.34 -6.10
CA ALA A 438 -20.40 -29.09 -6.36
C ALA A 438 -20.74 -29.06 -7.85
N PHE A 439 -20.59 -27.91 -8.52
CA PHE A 439 -20.71 -27.82 -9.98
C PHE A 439 -19.68 -28.71 -10.69
N GLY A 440 -18.40 -28.62 -10.31
CA GLY A 440 -17.35 -29.45 -10.91
C GLY A 440 -17.65 -30.95 -10.81
N LEU A 441 -18.17 -31.40 -9.67
CA LEU A 441 -18.48 -32.80 -9.38
C LEU A 441 -19.79 -33.29 -10.03
N THR A 442 -20.80 -32.44 -10.12
CA THR A 442 -22.18 -32.82 -10.52
C THR A 442 -22.57 -32.38 -11.92
N MET A 443 -21.89 -31.38 -12.46
CA MET A 443 -22.28 -30.59 -13.65
C MET A 443 -23.69 -29.99 -13.58
N HIS A 444 -24.27 -29.87 -12.37
CA HIS A 444 -25.63 -29.38 -12.20
C HIS A 444 -25.68 -27.84 -12.24
N PRO A 445 -26.51 -27.22 -13.12
CA PRO A 445 -26.44 -25.78 -13.42
C PRO A 445 -26.79 -24.87 -12.23
N ALA A 446 -27.58 -25.36 -11.26
CA ALA A 446 -27.91 -24.57 -10.06
C ALA A 446 -26.67 -24.16 -9.25
N PHE A 447 -25.63 -25.01 -9.19
CA PHE A 447 -24.41 -24.70 -8.45
C PHE A 447 -23.53 -23.69 -9.18
N LEU A 448 -23.50 -23.75 -10.52
CA LEU A 448 -22.85 -22.71 -11.33
C LEU A 448 -23.54 -21.35 -11.13
N PHE A 449 -24.88 -21.33 -11.14
CA PHE A 449 -25.64 -20.11 -10.86
C PHE A 449 -25.33 -19.56 -9.46
N ALA A 450 -25.32 -20.41 -8.41
CA ALA A 450 -24.99 -20.01 -7.05
C ALA A 450 -23.57 -19.43 -6.93
N TYR A 451 -22.59 -20.03 -7.62
CA TYR A 451 -21.22 -19.52 -7.68
C TYR A 451 -21.15 -18.15 -8.37
N LEU A 452 -21.75 -18.00 -9.56
CA LEU A 452 -21.77 -16.74 -10.31
C LEU A 452 -22.49 -15.62 -9.55
N LEU A 453 -23.58 -15.95 -8.84
CA LEU A 453 -24.26 -15.01 -7.95
C LEU A 453 -23.34 -14.55 -6.82
N SER A 454 -22.60 -15.47 -6.20
CA SER A 454 -21.63 -15.16 -5.14
C SER A 454 -20.52 -14.25 -5.66
N LEU A 455 -19.97 -14.53 -6.84
CA LEU A 455 -18.98 -13.67 -7.52
C LEU A 455 -19.53 -12.28 -7.83
N SER A 456 -20.79 -12.19 -8.26
CA SER A 456 -21.44 -10.90 -8.57
C SER A 456 -21.63 -10.06 -7.31
N LEU A 457 -22.04 -10.68 -6.21
CA LEU A 457 -22.22 -10.03 -4.91
C LEU A 457 -20.88 -9.54 -4.34
N ILE A 458 -19.83 -10.36 -4.36
CA ILE A 458 -18.51 -9.94 -3.87
C ILE A 458 -17.89 -8.88 -4.79
N ALA A 459 -18.09 -8.94 -6.11
CA ALA A 459 -17.66 -7.91 -7.05
C ALA A 459 -18.36 -6.56 -6.79
N PHE A 460 -19.66 -6.59 -6.46
CA PHE A 460 -20.38 -5.40 -6.03
C PHE A 460 -19.76 -4.82 -4.75
N ILE A 461 -19.47 -5.65 -3.74
CA ILE A 461 -18.80 -5.20 -2.51
C ILE A 461 -17.43 -4.58 -2.82
N HIS A 462 -16.64 -5.18 -3.72
CA HIS A 462 -15.37 -4.59 -4.17
C HIS A 462 -15.55 -3.23 -4.80
N PHE A 463 -16.52 -3.08 -5.70
CA PHE A 463 -16.81 -1.81 -6.33
C PHE A 463 -17.19 -0.75 -5.30
N GLN A 464 -17.98 -1.10 -4.28
CA GLN A 464 -18.35 -0.17 -3.20
C GLN A 464 -17.17 0.25 -2.33
N LEU A 465 -16.21 -0.65 -2.08
CA LEU A 465 -15.09 -0.40 -1.16
C LEU A 465 -13.84 0.17 -1.83
N PHE A 466 -13.58 -0.18 -3.09
CA PHE A 466 -12.35 0.20 -3.81
C PHE A 466 -12.61 1.00 -5.10
N GLY A 467 -13.78 0.84 -5.71
CA GLY A 467 -14.10 1.40 -7.04
C GLY A 467 -14.76 2.79 -7.02
N ARG A 468 -15.16 3.30 -5.86
CA ARG A 468 -15.78 4.63 -5.76
C ARG A 468 -14.75 5.74 -6.04
N PRO A 469 -15.11 6.78 -6.80
CA PRO A 469 -14.21 7.91 -7.04
C PRO A 469 -13.80 8.59 -5.73
N ARG A 470 -12.50 8.71 -5.49
CA ARG A 470 -11.89 9.20 -4.24
C ARG A 470 -12.16 10.68 -3.92
N TRP A 471 -12.71 11.45 -4.86
CA TRP A 471 -12.96 12.89 -4.73
C TRP A 471 -14.27 13.26 -4.00
N GLN A 472 -15.16 12.30 -3.70
CA GLN A 472 -16.43 12.60 -3.02
C GLN A 472 -16.30 12.99 -1.54
N VAL A 473 -15.09 12.93 -0.97
CA VAL A 473 -14.79 13.18 0.45
C VAL A 473 -14.94 14.66 0.82
N GLN A 474 -14.72 15.58 -0.13
CA GLN A 474 -14.84 17.03 0.15
C GLN A 474 -16.27 17.52 0.41
N ARG A 475 -17.32 16.74 0.12
CA ARG A 475 -18.73 17.20 0.29
C ARG A 475 -19.33 16.98 1.68
N LYS A 476 -18.57 16.47 2.66
CA LYS A 476 -19.08 16.17 4.02
C LYS A 476 -18.35 16.87 5.17
N ILE A 477 -17.53 17.89 4.87
CA ILE A 477 -17.09 18.82 5.92
C ILE A 477 -18.22 19.85 6.07
N PRO A 478 -18.87 19.99 7.25
CA PRO A 478 -19.93 20.97 7.43
C PRO A 478 -19.39 22.36 7.10
N ALA A 479 -20.13 23.11 6.29
CA ALA A 479 -19.87 24.53 6.02
C ALA A 479 -20.26 25.43 7.21
N ASP A 480 -20.28 24.88 8.42
CA ASP A 480 -20.75 25.54 9.63
C ASP A 480 -19.55 25.84 10.54
N ALA A 481 -18.67 26.73 10.07
CA ALA A 481 -17.66 27.40 10.89
C ALA A 481 -17.26 28.77 10.30
N GLU A 482 -18.19 29.41 9.58
CA GLU A 482 -18.16 30.84 9.31
C GLU A 482 -19.43 31.44 9.95
N ASP A 483 -19.32 31.76 11.24
CA ASP A 483 -20.12 32.78 11.93
C ASP A 483 -19.29 33.32 13.11
#